data_AF-A0A6L6X6T0-F1
#
_entry.id   AF-A0A6L6X6T0-F1
#
_cell.length_a   1.000
_cell.length_b   1.000
_cell.length_c   1.000
_cell.angle_alpha   90.00
_cell.angle_beta   90.00
_cell.angle_gamma   90.00
#
_symmetry.space_group_name_H-M   'P 1'
#
loop_
_entity.id
_entity.type
_entity.pdbx_description
1 polymer ?
#
loop_
_entity_poly.entity_id
_entity_poly.type
_entity_poly.pdbx_seq_one_letter_code
_entity_poly.pdbx_strand_id
1 'polypeptide(L)'
;MVEQDDFTDRVTVLRQEVHQLREAVASHAVVDQAIGMVVALGGMRPDEGWQVLKSVSQHTNTKLREVARHLVEWPQRGRLPDDIRRSLETALAARTGTE
;
A
#
# COMPACT_ATOMS: atom_id res chain seq x y z
N MET A 1 -18.19 25.32 36.18
CA MET A 1 -18.20 25.39 34.71
C MET A 1 -16.77 25.40 34.19
N VAL A 2 -15.96 24.40 34.56
CA VAL A 2 -14.53 24.26 34.16
C VAL A 2 -14.26 22.81 33.78
N GLU A 3 -14.89 21.85 34.49
CA GLU A 3 -14.86 20.42 34.11
C GLU A 3 -15.56 20.10 32.78
N GLN A 4 -16.56 20.89 32.36
CA GLN A 4 -17.24 20.69 31.07
C GLN A 4 -16.38 21.15 29.88
N ASP A 5 -15.53 22.17 30.06
CA ASP A 5 -14.60 22.65 29.04
C ASP A 5 -13.44 21.66 28.87
N ASP A 6 -12.86 21.14 29.96
CA ASP A 6 -11.82 20.09 29.92
C ASP A 6 -12.31 18.81 29.22
N PHE A 7 -13.55 18.40 29.50
CA PHE A 7 -14.16 17.25 28.80
C PHE A 7 -14.34 17.53 27.30
N THR A 8 -14.76 18.74 26.94
CA THR A 8 -14.99 19.13 25.53
C THR A 8 -13.68 19.22 24.75
N ASP A 9 -12.63 19.74 25.37
CA ASP A 9 -11.28 19.81 24.79
C ASP A 9 -10.70 18.41 24.56
N ARG A 10 -10.86 17.51 25.55
CA ARG A 10 -10.39 16.13 25.45
C ARG A 10 -11.14 15.33 24.39
N VAL A 11 -12.45 15.53 24.27
CA VAL A 11 -13.25 14.95 23.18
C VAL A 11 -12.81 15.48 21.81
N THR A 12 -12.41 16.75 21.72
CA THR A 12 -11.92 17.35 20.47
C THR A 12 -10.58 16.77 20.04
N VAL A 13 -9.63 16.64 20.98
CA VAL A 13 -8.32 16.01 20.73
C VAL A 13 -8.47 14.56 20.26
N LEU A 14 -9.30 13.77 20.96
CA LEU A 14 -9.54 12.38 20.59
C LEU A 14 -10.20 12.25 19.20
N ARG A 15 -11.11 13.17 18.84
CA ARG A 15 -11.72 13.18 17.49
C ARG A 15 -10.69 13.50 16.40
N GLN A 16 -9.78 14.43 16.66
CA GLN A 16 -8.69 14.74 15.73
C GLN A 16 -7.74 13.55 15.57
N GLU A 17 -7.39 12.87 16.65
CA GLU A 17 -6.54 11.68 16.62
C GLU A 17 -7.21 10.53 15.85
N VAL A 18 -8.50 10.28 16.12
CA VAL A 18 -9.29 9.29 15.35
C VAL A 18 -9.36 9.67 13.86
N HIS A 19 -9.50 10.95 13.53
CA HIS A 19 -9.48 11.40 12.15
C HIS A 19 -8.12 11.15 11.49
N GLN A 20 -7.01 11.53 12.13
CA GLN A 20 -5.66 11.30 11.62
C GLN A 20 -5.35 9.81 11.44
N LEU A 21 -5.75 8.96 12.39
CA LEU A 21 -5.60 7.52 12.28
C LEU A 21 -6.45 6.93 11.14
N ARG A 22 -7.69 7.39 10.97
CA ARG A 22 -8.55 6.98 9.85
C ARG A 22 -7.96 7.41 8.51
N GLU A 23 -7.41 8.62 8.41
CA GLU A 23 -6.74 9.10 7.20
C GLU A 23 -5.47 8.29 6.90
N ALA A 24 -4.70 7.91 7.92
CA ALA A 24 -3.53 7.05 7.76
C ALA A 24 -3.92 5.64 7.27
N VAL A 25 -4.93 5.01 7.89
CA VAL A 25 -5.44 3.70 7.48
C VAL A 25 -6.05 3.75 6.08
N ALA A 26 -6.88 4.74 5.78
CA ALA A 26 -7.46 4.95 4.45
C ALA A 26 -6.37 5.22 3.39
N SER A 27 -5.28 5.88 3.79
CA SER A 27 -4.13 6.11 2.93
C SER A 27 -3.35 4.85 2.60
N HIS A 28 -3.38 3.84 3.47
CA HIS A 28 -2.65 2.58 3.28
C HIS A 28 -3.50 1.48 2.64
N ALA A 29 -4.83 1.59 2.65
CA ALA A 29 -5.72 0.55 2.12
C ALA A 29 -5.39 0.08 0.69
N VAL A 30 -5.09 1.00 -0.23
CA VAL A 30 -4.72 0.65 -1.62
C VAL A 30 -3.37 -0.08 -1.70
N VAL A 31 -2.45 0.28 -0.81
CA VAL A 31 -1.13 -0.34 -0.70
C VAL A 31 -1.25 -1.75 -0.13
N ASP A 32 -2.05 -1.91 0.92
CA ASP A 32 -2.30 -3.23 1.54
C ASP A 32 -2.98 -4.19 0.56
N GLN A 33 -3.93 -3.70 -0.25
CA GLN A 33 -4.52 -4.47 -1.34
C GLN A 33 -3.48 -4.89 -2.39
N ALA A 34 -2.58 -3.96 -2.77
CA ALA A 34 -1.50 -4.27 -3.68
C ALA A 34 -0.52 -5.31 -3.13
N ILE A 35 -0.18 -5.23 -1.84
CA ILE A 35 0.65 -6.25 -1.17
C ILE A 35 -0.04 -7.61 -1.26
N GLY A 36 -1.33 -7.69 -0.93
CA GLY A 36 -2.11 -8.92 -0.99
C GLY A 36 -2.12 -9.56 -2.38
N MET A 37 -2.28 -8.75 -3.44
CA MET A 37 -2.20 -9.26 -4.82
C MET A 37 -0.82 -9.76 -5.17
N VAL A 38 0.24 -9.03 -4.83
CA VAL A 38 1.62 -9.48 -5.12
C VAL A 38 1.94 -10.78 -4.39
N VAL A 39 1.45 -10.91 -3.15
CA VAL A 39 1.55 -12.14 -2.35
C VAL A 39 0.86 -13.30 -3.05
N ALA A 40 -0.37 -13.10 -3.52
CA ALA A 40 -1.14 -14.11 -4.24
C ALA A 40 -0.52 -14.48 -5.60
N LEU A 41 0.00 -13.49 -6.35
CA LEU A 41 0.59 -13.68 -7.68
C LEU A 41 1.93 -14.41 -7.63
N GLY A 42 2.77 -14.11 -6.63
CA GLY A 42 4.11 -14.70 -6.54
C GLY A 42 4.27 -15.79 -5.48
N GLY A 43 3.20 -16.22 -4.81
CA GLY A 43 3.23 -17.33 -3.85
C GLY A 43 4.18 -17.11 -2.66
N MET A 44 4.29 -15.89 -2.16
CA MET A 44 5.30 -15.44 -1.18
C MET A 44 4.67 -15.11 0.19
N ARG A 45 5.51 -14.80 1.18
CA ARG A 45 5.03 -14.33 2.50
C ARG A 45 4.64 -12.83 2.47
N PRO A 46 3.72 -12.37 3.33
CA PRO A 46 3.25 -10.97 3.34
C PRO A 46 4.35 -9.91 3.50
N ASP A 47 5.37 -10.19 4.31
CA ASP A 47 6.53 -9.32 4.51
C ASP A 47 7.35 -9.11 3.23
N GLU A 48 7.32 -10.08 2.33
CA GLU A 48 8.05 -10.02 1.06
C GLU A 48 7.29 -9.25 -0.02
N GLY A 49 5.95 -9.20 0.04
CA GLY A 49 5.11 -8.46 -0.90
C GLY A 49 5.36 -6.96 -0.87
N TRP A 50 5.55 -6.41 0.33
CA TRP A 50 5.96 -5.01 0.50
C TRP A 50 7.30 -4.71 -0.19
N GLN A 51 8.29 -5.60 -0.06
CA GLN A 51 9.60 -5.40 -0.66
C GLN A 51 9.54 -5.40 -2.20
N VAL A 52 8.65 -6.19 -2.80
CA VAL A 52 8.41 -6.13 -4.26
C VAL A 52 7.88 -4.77 -4.65
N LEU A 53 6.80 -4.29 -4.01
CA LEU A 53 6.21 -2.99 -4.34
C LEU A 53 7.22 -1.86 -4.21
N LYS A 54 8.04 -1.90 -3.16
CA LYS A 54 9.11 -0.95 -2.92
C LYS A 54 10.21 -1.03 -4.00
N SER A 55 10.57 -2.24 -4.43
CA SER A 55 11.53 -2.45 -5.53
C SER A 55 10.98 -1.88 -6.84
N VAL A 56 9.73 -2.20 -7.18
CA VAL A 56 9.07 -1.70 -8.40
C VAL A 56 9.00 -0.18 -8.40
N SER A 57 8.54 0.41 -7.29
CA SER A 57 8.47 1.87 -7.12
C SER A 57 9.81 2.57 -7.35
N GLN A 58 10.90 2.00 -6.84
CA GLN A 58 12.26 2.55 -7.03
C GLN A 58 12.74 2.40 -8.49
N HIS A 59 12.57 1.21 -9.07
CA HIS A 59 13.03 0.94 -10.44
C HIS A 59 12.27 1.75 -11.50
N THR A 60 10.98 2.02 -11.28
CA THR A 60 10.17 2.82 -12.20
C THR A 60 10.11 4.30 -11.83
N ASN A 61 10.81 4.73 -10.77
CA ASN A 61 10.73 6.08 -10.20
C ASN A 61 9.27 6.58 -10.04
N THR A 62 8.37 5.68 -9.65
CA THR A 62 6.94 5.94 -9.52
C THR A 62 6.58 5.86 -8.05
N LYS A 63 5.77 6.80 -7.56
CA LYS A 63 5.32 6.79 -6.15
C LYS A 63 4.66 5.44 -5.84
N LEU A 64 5.01 4.84 -4.70
CA LEU A 64 4.52 3.53 -4.29
C LEU A 64 3.00 3.42 -4.32
N ARG A 65 2.29 4.48 -3.89
CA ARG A 65 0.83 4.55 -3.94
C ARG A 65 0.26 4.48 -5.36
N GLU A 66 0.95 5.06 -6.34
CA GLU A 66 0.56 4.98 -7.75
C GLU A 66 0.82 3.59 -8.33
N VAL A 67 1.96 2.96 -7.97
CA VAL A 67 2.23 1.55 -8.32
C VAL A 67 1.13 0.64 -7.76
N ALA A 68 0.78 0.82 -6.49
CA ALA A 68 -0.30 0.08 -5.83
C ALA A 68 -1.64 0.28 -6.54
N ARG A 69 -2.00 1.53 -6.86
CA ARG A 69 -3.22 1.84 -7.61
C ARG A 69 -3.24 1.16 -8.98
N HIS A 70 -2.14 1.22 -9.72
CA HIS A 70 -2.02 0.56 -11.01
C HIS A 70 -2.21 -0.96 -10.91
N LEU A 71 -1.66 -1.59 -9.88
CA LEU A 71 -1.86 -3.02 -9.62
C LEU A 71 -3.31 -3.35 -9.26
N VAL A 72 -3.97 -2.52 -8.44
CA VAL A 72 -5.36 -2.78 -7.99
C VAL A 72 -6.35 -2.60 -9.15
N GLU A 73 -6.10 -1.63 -10.03
CA GLU A 73 -6.93 -1.39 -11.21
C GLU A 73 -6.65 -2.38 -12.36
N TRP A 74 -5.49 -3.03 -12.37
CA TRP A 74 -5.02 -3.86 -13.49
C TRP A 74 -6.00 -4.98 -13.88
N PRO A 75 -6.56 -5.79 -12.95
CA PRO A 75 -7.50 -6.86 -13.31
C PRO A 75 -8.72 -6.35 -14.08
N GLN A 76 -9.23 -5.16 -13.73
CA GLN A 76 -10.37 -4.56 -14.41
C GLN A 76 -9.97 -3.93 -15.76
N ARG A 77 -8.79 -3.29 -15.82
CA ARG A 77 -8.32 -2.58 -17.02
C ARG A 77 -7.68 -3.48 -18.07
N GLY A 78 -7.31 -4.70 -17.70
CA GLY A 78 -6.62 -5.68 -18.56
C GLY A 78 -5.20 -5.29 -18.96
N ARG A 79 -4.68 -4.15 -18.48
CA ARG A 79 -3.31 -3.68 -18.76
C ARG A 79 -2.68 -2.98 -17.57
N LEU A 80 -1.38 -3.17 -17.42
CA LEU A 80 -0.51 -2.49 -16.46
C LEU A 80 0.52 -1.68 -17.26
N PRO A 81 0.96 -0.49 -16.81
CA PRO A 81 2.02 0.26 -17.48
C PRO A 81 3.26 -0.62 -17.68
N ASP A 82 3.88 -0.58 -18.86
CA ASP A 82 4.92 -1.53 -19.25
C ASP A 82 6.15 -1.51 -18.32
N ASP A 83 6.52 -0.33 -17.82
CA ASP A 83 7.65 -0.21 -16.88
C ASP A 83 7.34 -0.89 -15.55
N ILE A 84 6.12 -0.71 -15.04
CA ILE A 84 5.65 -1.36 -13.80
C ILE A 84 5.55 -2.87 -14.01
N ARG A 85 4.99 -3.30 -15.14
CA ARG A 85 4.86 -4.72 -15.48
C ARG A 85 6.22 -5.41 -15.56
N ARG A 86 7.16 -4.87 -16.33
CA ARG A 86 8.52 -5.43 -16.48
C ARG A 86 9.26 -5.49 -15.15
N SER A 87 9.17 -4.41 -14.36
CA SER A 87 9.80 -4.37 -13.04
C SER A 87 9.16 -5.38 -12.08
N LEU A 88 7.83 -5.53 -12.11
CA LEU A 88 7.12 -6.53 -11.31
C LEU A 88 7.54 -7.96 -11.70
N GLU A 89 7.50 -8.31 -12.99
CA GLU A 89 7.94 -9.61 -13.51
C GLU A 89 9.38 -9.92 -13.08
N THR A 90 10.27 -8.93 -13.16
CA THR A 90 11.68 -9.06 -12.74
C THR A 90 11.79 -9.30 -11.23
N ALA A 91 11.05 -8.56 -10.42
CA ALA A 91 11.05 -8.71 -8.97
C ALA A 91 10.44 -10.04 -8.49
N LEU A 92 9.45 -10.57 -9.22
CA LEU A 92 8.86 -11.88 -8.96
C LEU A 92 9.83 -13.01 -9.36
N ALA A 93 10.43 -12.93 -10.54
CA ALA A 93 11.39 -13.93 -11.02
C ALA A 93 12.65 -14.03 -10.15
N ALA A 94 13.11 -12.91 -9.60
CA ALA A 94 14.27 -12.87 -8.71
C ALA A 94 14.08 -13.66 -7.39
N ARG A 95 12.83 -14.00 -7.01
CA ARG A 95 12.53 -14.78 -5.80
C ARG A 95 12.15 -16.22 -6.04
N THR A 96 11.74 -16.57 -7.26
CA THR A 96 11.53 -17.97 -7.64
C THR A 96 12.85 -18.71 -7.93
N GLY A 97 13.98 -18.01 -7.99
CA GLY A 97 15.31 -18.58 -8.24
C GLY A 97 16.17 -18.87 -7.00
N THR A 98 15.62 -18.69 -5.80
CA THR A 98 16.27 -19.04 -4.52
C THR A 98 15.64 -20.32 -3.98
N GLU A 99 16.06 -21.47 -4.51
CA GLU A 99 15.91 -22.80 -3.91
C GLU A 99 17.29 -23.40 -3.63
#